data_AF-A0A7S4DX25-F1
#
_entry.id   AF-A0A7S4DX25-F1
#
_cell.length_a   1.000
_cell.length_b   1.000
_cell.length_c   1.000
_cell.angle_alpha   90.00
_cell.angle_beta   90.00
_cell.angle_gamma   90.00
#
_symmetry.space_group_name_H-M   'P 1'
#
loop_
_entity.id
_entity.type
_entity.pdbx_description
1 polymer ?
#
loop_
_entity_poly.entity_id
_entity_poly.type
_entity_poly.pdbx_seq_one_letter_code
_entity_poly.pdbx_strand_id
1 'polypeptide(L)'
;MRFSLLVLAFLCMDGWGLAKSKPSSYRISTRIVPFINNLHARARTAIRQKNYNVASEIYKSILYRFPEHVEVPRKMLEDTYLLMALQHQREKRIEDARITFKEGLKRTSLSSKLLTALALMESKQEGRIYCARSIVKGVKKCDPERGVPLFKWKIFSDGDVPDEPE
;
A
#
# COMPACT_ATOMS: atom_id res chain seq x y z
N MET A 1 -20.39 -6.83 -27.40
CA MET A 1 -19.89 -5.99 -26.28
C MET A 1 -21.08 -5.26 -25.67
N ARG A 2 -21.50 -5.62 -24.46
CA ARG A 2 -22.61 -4.97 -23.74
C ARG A 2 -22.10 -4.58 -22.36
N PHE A 3 -21.74 -3.31 -22.19
CA PHE A 3 -21.44 -2.75 -20.86
C PHE A 3 -22.76 -2.41 -20.18
N SER A 4 -23.02 -3.08 -19.07
CA SER A 4 -24.24 -2.98 -18.29
C SER A 4 -24.29 -1.63 -17.55
N LEU A 5 -25.22 -0.78 -17.97
CA LEU A 5 -25.69 0.47 -17.35
C LEU A 5 -26.39 0.18 -16.01
N LEU A 6 -25.64 -0.20 -14.96
CA LEU A 6 -26.24 -0.57 -13.66
C LEU A 6 -25.50 -0.01 -12.43
N VAL A 7 -24.89 1.18 -12.53
CA VAL A 7 -24.25 1.85 -11.38
C VAL A 7 -24.80 3.26 -11.09
N LEU A 8 -25.73 3.78 -11.90
CA LEU A 8 -26.20 5.17 -11.76
C LEU A 8 -27.58 5.36 -11.07
N ALA A 9 -28.12 4.32 -10.42
CA ALA A 9 -29.48 4.37 -9.85
C ALA A 9 -29.55 4.68 -8.33
N PHE A 10 -28.55 5.35 -7.74
CA PHE A 10 -28.56 5.65 -6.29
C PHE A 10 -28.48 7.15 -5.92
N LEU A 11 -28.66 8.07 -6.88
CA LEU A 11 -28.51 9.52 -6.64
C LEU A 11 -29.74 10.38 -6.97
N CYS A 12 -30.94 9.81 -7.05
CA CYS A 12 -32.18 10.60 -7.20
C CYS A 12 -33.20 10.23 -6.12
N MET A 13 -33.03 10.79 -4.92
CA MET A 13 -34.17 11.15 -4.07
C MET A 13 -33.90 12.55 -3.50
N ASP A 14 -34.64 13.51 -4.04
CA ASP A 14 -34.68 14.90 -3.64
C ASP A 14 -35.40 15.09 -2.29
N GLY A 15 -34.94 16.12 -1.56
CA GLY A 15 -35.82 16.96 -0.77
C GLY A 15 -35.95 16.62 0.72
N TRP A 16 -35.17 17.32 1.54
CA TRP A 16 -35.70 18.17 2.63
C TRP A 16 -34.58 19.00 3.23
N GLY A 17 -34.87 20.29 3.44
CA GLY A 17 -33.96 21.23 4.07
C GLY A 17 -33.65 20.82 5.51
N LEU A 18 -32.53 20.13 5.69
CA LEU A 18 -31.90 19.90 6.97
C LEU A 18 -30.53 20.55 6.95
N ALA A 19 -30.22 21.25 8.05
CA ALA A 19 -28.90 21.77 8.35
C ALA A 19 -27.83 20.80 7.86
N LYS A 20 -26.83 21.31 7.12
CA LYS A 20 -25.66 20.57 6.63
C LYS A 20 -24.81 20.09 7.81
N SER A 21 -25.36 19.19 8.62
CA SER A 21 -24.60 18.39 9.56
C SER A 21 -23.70 17.53 8.69
N LYS A 22 -22.38 17.75 8.79
CA LYS A 22 -21.41 16.87 8.14
C LYS A 22 -21.81 15.45 8.54
N PRO A 23 -22.10 14.55 7.59
CA PRO A 23 -22.47 13.18 7.93
C PRO A 23 -21.40 12.64 8.86
N SER A 24 -21.82 12.18 10.04
CA SER A 24 -20.94 11.62 11.05
C SER A 24 -19.98 10.64 10.39
N SER A 25 -18.69 11.00 10.35
CA SER A 25 -17.60 10.26 9.71
C SER A 25 -17.62 8.75 10.05
N TYR A 26 -18.15 8.41 11.23
CA TYR A 26 -18.30 7.06 11.74
C TYR A 26 -19.21 6.14 10.91
N ARG A 27 -20.29 6.62 10.28
CA ARG A 27 -21.21 5.73 9.52
C ARG A 27 -20.61 5.27 8.18
N ILE A 28 -19.83 6.13 7.52
CA ILE A 28 -19.25 5.87 6.21
C ILE A 28 -18.20 4.74 6.29
N SER A 29 -17.41 4.72 7.36
CA SER A 29 -16.36 3.73 7.61
C SER A 29 -16.85 2.28 7.61
N THR A 30 -18.06 2.01 8.12
CA THR A 30 -18.58 0.63 8.30
C THR A 30 -18.80 -0.15 6.99
N ARG A 31 -19.09 0.54 5.88
CA ARG A 31 -19.36 -0.10 4.58
C ARG A 31 -18.15 -0.18 3.67
N ILE A 32 -17.21 0.77 3.80
CA ILE A 32 -16.03 0.85 2.93
C ILE A 32 -15.02 -0.23 3.26
N VAL A 33 -14.80 -0.50 4.55
CA VAL A 33 -13.80 -1.46 5.01
C VAL A 33 -14.05 -2.86 4.42
N PRO A 34 -15.26 -3.47 4.54
CA PRO A 34 -15.55 -4.76 3.93
C PRO A 34 -15.41 -4.74 2.39
N PHE A 35 -15.79 -3.63 1.76
CA PHE A 35 -15.72 -3.47 0.32
C PHE A 35 -14.28 -3.47 -0.20
N ILE A 36 -13.39 -2.69 0.42
CA ILE A 36 -11.96 -2.67 0.06
C ILE A 36 -11.30 -4.03 0.32
N ASN A 37 -11.65 -4.68 1.44
CA ASN A 37 -11.17 -6.04 1.72
C ASN A 37 -11.62 -7.05 0.65
N ASN A 38 -12.85 -6.92 0.13
CA ASN A 38 -13.32 -7.72 -1.00
C ASN A 38 -12.50 -7.44 -2.27
N LEU A 39 -12.19 -6.18 -2.57
CA LEU A 39 -11.32 -5.83 -3.70
C LEU A 39 -9.92 -6.42 -3.55
N HIS A 40 -9.31 -6.37 -2.36
CA HIS A 40 -8.03 -7.06 -2.11
C HIS A 40 -8.14 -8.58 -2.32
N ALA A 41 -9.22 -9.21 -1.88
CA ALA A 41 -9.44 -10.64 -2.12
C ALA A 41 -9.55 -10.97 -3.62
N ARG A 42 -10.24 -10.14 -4.40
CA ARG A 42 -10.35 -10.26 -5.86
C ARG A 42 -9.00 -10.07 -6.54
N ALA A 43 -8.23 -9.04 -6.16
CA ALA A 43 -6.89 -8.80 -6.70
C ALA A 43 -5.95 -9.99 -6.42
N ARG A 44 -5.97 -10.54 -5.19
CA ARG A 44 -5.20 -11.75 -4.87
C ARG A 44 -5.61 -12.97 -5.70
N THR A 45 -6.91 -13.12 -5.97
CA THR A 45 -7.41 -14.20 -6.84
C THR A 45 -6.93 -14.01 -8.28
N ALA A 46 -6.96 -12.79 -8.81
CA ALA A 46 -6.41 -12.46 -10.12
C ALA A 46 -4.89 -12.74 -10.21
N ILE A 47 -4.12 -12.42 -9.17
CA ILE A 47 -2.68 -12.76 -9.09
C ILE A 47 -2.46 -14.28 -9.14
N ARG A 48 -3.26 -15.07 -8.40
CA ARG A 48 -3.17 -16.55 -8.44
C ARG A 48 -3.46 -17.10 -9.84
N GLN A 49 -4.35 -16.45 -10.58
CA GLN A 49 -4.68 -16.77 -11.97
C GLN A 49 -3.68 -16.18 -12.98
N LYS A 50 -2.57 -15.57 -12.53
CA LYS A 50 -1.59 -14.85 -13.37
C LYS A 50 -2.17 -13.68 -14.18
N ASN A 51 -3.35 -13.19 -13.81
CA ASN A 51 -4.01 -12.02 -14.41
C ASN A 51 -3.54 -10.73 -13.74
N TYR A 52 -2.26 -10.39 -13.94
CA TYR A 52 -1.61 -9.26 -13.28
C TYR A 52 -2.21 -7.89 -13.63
N ASN A 53 -2.65 -7.71 -14.88
CA ASN A 53 -3.30 -6.47 -15.33
C ASN A 53 -4.58 -6.19 -14.53
N VAL A 54 -5.41 -7.22 -14.31
CA VAL A 54 -6.65 -7.09 -13.53
C VAL A 54 -6.35 -6.74 -12.08
N ALA A 55 -5.36 -7.38 -11.46
CA ALA A 55 -4.95 -7.07 -10.10
C ALA A 55 -4.43 -5.63 -9.98
N SER A 56 -3.62 -5.18 -10.95
CA SER A 56 -3.11 -3.81 -11.00
C SER A 56 -4.22 -2.78 -11.13
N GLU A 57 -5.22 -3.00 -11.98
CA GLU A 57 -6.35 -2.09 -12.13
C GLU A 57 -7.22 -2.03 -10.87
N ILE A 58 -7.39 -3.15 -10.17
CA ILE A 58 -8.07 -3.17 -8.87
C ILE A 58 -7.30 -2.32 -7.85
N TYR A 59 -5.98 -2.49 -7.71
CA TYR A 59 -5.20 -1.68 -6.76
C TYR A 59 -5.21 -0.20 -7.12
N LYS A 60 -5.04 0.15 -8.41
CA LYS A 60 -5.17 1.54 -8.86
C LYS A 60 -6.54 2.13 -8.55
N SER A 61 -7.62 1.35 -8.68
CA SER A 61 -8.95 1.83 -8.33
C SER A 61 -9.02 2.25 -6.85
N ILE A 62 -8.46 1.44 -5.93
CA ILE A 62 -8.40 1.72 -4.49
C ILE A 62 -7.53 2.95 -4.17
N LEU A 63 -6.41 3.13 -4.87
CA LEU A 63 -5.44 4.18 -4.57
C LEU A 63 -5.77 5.55 -5.20
N TYR A 64 -6.44 5.56 -6.35
CA TYR A 64 -6.62 6.79 -7.12
C TYR A 64 -8.10 7.12 -7.33
N ARG A 65 -8.98 6.14 -7.59
CA ARG A 65 -10.40 6.42 -7.89
C ARG A 65 -11.27 6.53 -6.63
N PHE A 66 -11.08 5.66 -5.65
CA PHE A 66 -11.88 5.73 -4.42
C PHE A 66 -11.61 6.98 -3.57
N PRO A 67 -10.34 7.41 -3.37
CA PRO A 67 -10.04 8.60 -2.58
C PRO A 67 -10.61 9.90 -3.13
N GLU A 68 -10.99 9.96 -4.42
CA GLU A 68 -11.68 11.12 -5.02
C GLU A 68 -13.10 11.32 -4.46
N HIS A 69 -13.72 10.26 -3.96
CA HIS A 69 -15.12 10.29 -3.53
C HIS A 69 -15.31 9.91 -2.05
N VAL A 70 -14.32 9.22 -1.47
CA VAL A 70 -14.47 8.53 -0.19
C VAL A 70 -13.16 8.54 0.58
N GLU A 71 -13.22 8.90 1.86
CA GLU A 71 -12.06 8.80 2.76
C GLU A 71 -11.71 7.32 2.99
N VAL A 72 -10.57 6.89 2.46
CA VAL A 72 -10.05 5.53 2.64
C VAL A 72 -9.20 5.50 3.91
N PRO A 73 -9.45 4.57 4.85
CA PRO A 73 -8.63 4.45 6.05
C PRO A 73 -7.16 4.26 5.71
N ARG A 74 -6.28 5.03 6.37
CA ARG A 74 -4.83 5.01 6.15
C ARG A 74 -4.24 3.60 6.11
N LYS A 75 -4.64 2.73 7.04
CA LYS A 75 -4.19 1.33 7.10
C LYS A 75 -4.49 0.56 5.80
N MET A 76 -5.61 0.84 5.16
CA MET A 76 -5.97 0.21 3.88
C MET A 76 -5.17 0.75 2.71
N LEU A 77 -4.84 2.05 2.71
CA LEU A 77 -3.92 2.61 1.73
C LEU A 77 -2.54 1.95 1.87
N GLU A 78 -2.03 1.83 3.10
CA GLU A 78 -0.75 1.15 3.38
C GLU A 78 -0.74 -0.29 2.87
N ASP A 79 -1.78 -1.06 3.19
CA ASP A 79 -1.92 -2.44 2.72
C ASP A 79 -2.00 -2.52 1.19
N THR A 80 -2.68 -1.56 0.55
CA THR A 80 -2.82 -1.52 -0.91
C THR A 80 -1.49 -1.22 -1.59
N TYR A 81 -0.75 -0.20 -1.12
CA TYR A 81 0.59 0.12 -1.63
C TYR A 81 1.56 -1.05 -1.45
N LEU A 82 1.54 -1.70 -0.28
CA LEU A 82 2.36 -2.88 -0.03
C LEU A 82 2.05 -4.01 -1.01
N LEU A 83 0.76 -4.34 -1.19
CA LEU A 83 0.35 -5.44 -2.07
C LEU A 83 0.69 -5.15 -3.54
N MET A 84 0.50 -3.92 -4.00
CA MET A 84 0.85 -3.51 -5.36
C MET A 84 2.36 -3.54 -5.59
N ALA A 85 3.17 -3.05 -4.64
CA ALA A 85 4.63 -3.11 -4.74
C ALA A 85 5.15 -4.56 -4.76
N LEU A 86 4.60 -5.44 -3.91
CA LEU A 86 4.93 -6.87 -3.92
C LEU A 86 4.53 -7.56 -5.22
N GLN A 87 3.43 -7.15 -5.84
CA GLN A 87 3.05 -7.62 -7.18
C GLN A 87 4.11 -7.20 -8.22
N HIS A 88 4.49 -5.92 -8.26
CA HIS A 88 5.55 -5.44 -9.15
C HIS A 88 6.86 -6.22 -8.97
N GLN A 89 7.23 -6.52 -7.72
CA GLN A 89 8.40 -7.34 -7.41
C GLN A 89 8.28 -8.77 -7.98
N ARG A 90 7.11 -9.41 -7.85
CA ARG A 90 6.87 -10.76 -8.42
C ARG A 90 6.96 -10.78 -9.95
N GLU A 91 6.60 -9.69 -10.59
CA GLU A 91 6.70 -9.50 -12.03
C GLU A 91 8.11 -9.05 -12.48
N LYS A 92 9.10 -9.02 -11.57
CA LYS A 92 10.46 -8.52 -11.81
C LYS A 92 10.52 -7.04 -12.22
N ARG A 93 9.45 -6.27 -11.97
CA ARG A 93 9.38 -4.82 -12.19
C ARG A 93 9.85 -4.08 -10.95
N ILE A 94 11.14 -4.17 -10.66
CA ILE A 94 11.74 -3.68 -9.40
C ILE A 94 11.62 -2.15 -9.28
N GLU A 95 11.78 -1.40 -10.38
CA GLU A 95 11.65 0.06 -10.33
C GLU A 95 10.22 0.48 -10.01
N ASP A 96 9.21 -0.13 -10.64
CA ASP A 96 7.80 0.11 -10.34
C ASP A 96 7.48 -0.19 -8.87
N ALA A 97 8.03 -1.29 -8.33
CA ALA A 97 7.88 -1.63 -6.92
C ALA A 97 8.48 -0.53 -6.01
N ARG A 98 9.68 -0.04 -6.33
CA ARG A 98 10.34 1.05 -5.59
C ARG A 98 9.52 2.34 -5.64
N ILE A 99 9.03 2.73 -6.82
CA ILE A 99 8.17 3.91 -7.00
C ILE A 99 6.91 3.76 -6.14
N THR A 100 6.27 2.60 -6.18
CA THR A 100 5.04 2.31 -5.42
C THR A 100 5.26 2.39 -3.91
N PHE A 101 6.38 1.84 -3.40
CA PHE A 101 6.74 1.97 -1.99
C PHE A 101 6.97 3.42 -1.59
N LYS A 102 7.74 4.17 -2.39
CA LYS A 102 8.02 5.60 -2.12
C LYS A 102 6.75 6.43 -2.14
N GLU A 103 5.84 6.16 -3.07
CA GLU A 103 4.54 6.85 -3.12
C GLU A 103 3.69 6.51 -1.88
N GLY A 104 3.63 5.23 -1.49
CA GLY A 104 2.94 4.82 -0.28
C GLY A 104 3.47 5.53 0.97
N LEU A 105 4.80 5.56 1.14
CA LEU A 105 5.45 6.25 2.25
C LEU A 105 5.17 7.76 2.30
N LYS A 106 5.04 8.40 1.13
CA LYS A 106 4.66 9.82 1.02
C LYS A 106 3.21 10.04 1.47
N ARG A 107 2.28 9.18 1.06
CA ARG A 107 0.85 9.37 1.32
C ARG A 107 0.39 8.90 2.70
N THR A 108 1.01 7.86 3.23
CA THR A 108 0.60 7.23 4.49
C THR A 108 1.57 7.50 5.64
N SER A 109 2.41 8.54 5.52
CA SER A 109 3.39 9.00 6.50
C SER A 109 4.24 7.88 7.15
N LEU A 110 5.48 7.66 6.69
CA LEU A 110 6.50 6.83 7.34
C LEU A 110 5.99 5.52 8.00
N SER A 111 5.17 4.75 7.29
CA SER A 111 4.68 3.46 7.77
C SER A 111 5.85 2.50 7.96
N SER A 112 6.06 2.01 9.20
CA SER A 112 7.12 1.05 9.54
C SER A 112 7.01 -0.21 8.67
N LYS A 113 5.79 -0.66 8.39
CA LYS A 113 5.51 -1.81 7.50
C LYS A 113 6.03 -1.60 6.08
N LEU A 114 5.75 -0.43 5.48
CA LEU A 114 6.22 -0.10 4.12
C LEU A 114 7.74 0.08 4.09
N LEU A 115 8.32 0.73 5.10
CA LEU A 115 9.77 0.88 5.22
C LEU A 115 10.48 -0.48 5.34
N THR A 116 9.98 -1.39 6.17
CA THR A 116 10.55 -2.74 6.32
C THR A 116 10.48 -3.52 5.02
N ALA A 117 9.34 -3.48 4.31
CA ALA A 117 9.18 -4.16 3.03
C ALA A 117 10.10 -3.59 1.94
N LEU A 118 10.24 -2.26 1.88
CA LEU A 118 11.15 -1.60 0.95
C LEU A 118 12.61 -1.94 1.27
N ALA A 119 13.02 -1.90 2.53
CA ALA A 119 14.37 -2.31 2.94
C ALA A 119 14.66 -3.76 2.52
N LEU A 120 13.68 -4.66 2.63
CA LEU A 120 13.85 -6.07 2.25
C LEU A 120 14.04 -6.21 0.76
N MET A 121 13.27 -5.47 -0.02
CA MET A 121 13.44 -5.43 -1.47
C MET A 121 14.82 -4.92 -1.86
N GLU A 122 15.27 -3.79 -1.30
CA GLU A 122 16.59 -3.22 -1.62
C GLU A 122 17.75 -4.13 -1.16
N SER A 123 17.63 -4.82 -0.02
CA SER A 123 18.67 -5.73 0.47
C SER A 123 18.94 -6.93 -0.45
N LYS A 124 17.95 -7.28 -1.29
CA LYS A 124 18.05 -8.37 -2.26
C LYS A 124 18.57 -7.91 -3.62
N GLN A 125 18.77 -6.61 -3.82
CA GLN A 125 19.32 -6.06 -5.06
C GLN A 125 20.83 -5.86 -4.90
N GLU A 126 21.59 -6.27 -5.93
CA GLU A 126 23.04 -6.09 -5.95
C GLU A 126 23.42 -4.60 -5.86
N GLY A 127 24.42 -4.28 -5.06
CA GLY A 127 24.90 -2.90 -4.85
C GLY A 127 23.96 -1.98 -4.04
N ARG A 128 22.82 -2.46 -3.54
CA ARG A 128 21.82 -1.63 -2.82
C ARG A 128 21.78 -1.85 -1.30
N ILE A 129 22.75 -2.57 -0.75
CA ILE A 129 22.79 -2.89 0.70
C ILE A 129 22.83 -1.63 1.58
N TYR A 130 23.55 -0.58 1.15
CA TYR A 130 23.61 0.71 1.85
C TYR A 130 22.25 1.41 1.90
N CYS A 131 21.49 1.39 0.79
CA CYS A 131 20.13 1.91 0.78
C CYS A 131 19.24 1.17 1.78
N ALA A 132 19.32 -0.17 1.81
CA ALA A 132 18.56 -0.98 2.76
C ALA A 132 18.90 -0.62 4.23
N ARG A 133 20.20 -0.42 4.55
CA ARG A 133 20.64 0.03 5.89
C ARG A 133 20.04 1.37 6.29
N SER A 134 20.12 2.36 5.40
CA SER A 134 19.56 3.70 5.64
C SER A 134 18.05 3.64 5.92
N ILE A 135 17.31 2.82 5.18
CA ILE A 135 15.88 2.63 5.37
C ILE A 135 15.58 1.96 6.72
N VAL A 136 16.36 0.94 7.12
CA VAL A 136 16.23 0.28 8.44
C VAL A 136 16.48 1.26 9.60
N LYS A 137 17.46 2.17 9.47
CA LYS A 137 17.64 3.27 10.44
C LYS A 137 16.38 4.13 10.54
N GLY A 138 15.70 4.38 9.41
CA GLY A 138 14.39 5.03 9.36
C GLY A 138 13.29 4.25 10.10
N VAL A 139 13.23 2.93 9.92
CA VAL A 139 12.25 2.06 10.64
C VAL A 139 12.40 2.20 12.15
N LYS A 140 13.64 2.11 12.67
CA LYS A 140 13.92 2.23 14.11
C LYS A 140 13.48 3.57 14.70
N LYS A 141 13.56 4.65 13.92
CA LYS A 141 13.08 5.98 14.35
C LYS A 141 11.54 6.06 14.39
N CYS A 142 10.85 5.38 13.46
CA CYS A 142 9.40 5.46 13.34
C CYS A 142 8.67 4.56 14.35
N ASP A 143 9.27 3.41 14.70
CA ASP A 143 8.67 2.43 15.59
C ASP A 143 9.77 1.79 16.48
N PRO A 144 10.24 2.51 17.52
CA PRO A 144 11.34 2.05 18.36
C PRO A 144 10.96 0.85 19.23
N GLU A 145 9.70 0.75 19.66
CA GLU A 145 9.23 -0.29 20.57
C GLU A 145 8.81 -1.57 19.87
N ARG A 146 8.08 -1.48 18.75
CA ARG A 146 7.70 -2.69 18.02
C ARG A 146 8.78 -3.18 17.09
N GLY A 147 9.88 -2.42 16.95
CA GLY A 147 11.10 -2.72 16.21
C GLY A 147 10.94 -4.02 15.44
N VAL A 148 10.15 -3.94 14.36
CA VAL A 148 9.53 -5.11 13.69
C VAL A 148 10.57 -6.19 13.66
N PRO A 149 10.34 -7.43 14.14
CA PRO A 149 11.39 -8.43 14.19
C PRO A 149 12.02 -8.46 12.80
N LEU A 150 13.21 -7.86 12.69
CA LEU A 150 13.91 -7.59 11.44
C LEU A 150 14.51 -8.93 11.03
N PHE A 151 13.63 -9.90 10.80
CA PHE A 151 13.82 -11.32 10.51
C PHE A 151 15.26 -11.84 10.66
N LYS A 152 15.92 -11.74 11.83
CA LYS A 152 17.34 -12.14 11.98
C LYS A 152 18.21 -11.74 10.76
N TRP A 153 18.13 -10.50 10.28
CA TRP A 153 18.95 -10.05 9.14
C TRP A 153 20.41 -9.92 9.59
N LYS A 154 21.13 -11.04 9.53
CA LYS A 154 22.56 -11.17 9.88
C LYS A 154 23.45 -10.22 9.06
N ILE A 155 22.96 -9.71 7.92
CA ILE A 155 23.59 -8.71 7.05
C ILE A 155 23.77 -7.31 7.68
N PHE A 156 23.15 -7.04 8.83
CA PHE A 156 23.26 -5.77 9.56
C PHE A 156 23.81 -5.90 10.97
N SER A 157 24.45 -7.03 11.30
CA SER A 157 25.35 -7.09 12.45
C SER A 157 26.47 -6.08 12.22
N ASP A 158 26.70 -5.17 13.18
CA ASP A 158 27.62 -4.04 13.04
C ASP A 158 29.10 -4.44 12.79
N GLY A 159 29.43 -5.75 12.78
CA GLY A 159 30.80 -6.26 12.62
C GLY A 159 31.17 -6.87 11.26
N ASP A 160 30.23 -7.07 10.32
CA ASP A 160 30.47 -7.95 9.15
C ASP A 160 30.53 -7.25 7.78
N VAL A 161 30.56 -5.92 7.70
CA VAL A 161 30.59 -5.21 6.39
C VAL A 161 31.68 -4.16 6.35
N PRO A 162 32.55 -4.14 5.32
CA PRO A 162 33.60 -3.15 5.16
C PRO A 162 33.04 -1.72 5.18
N ASP A 163 33.83 -0.78 5.68
CA ASP A 163 33.52 0.64 5.68
C ASP A 163 33.14 1.16 4.28
N GLU A 164 32.27 2.18 4.23
CA GLU A 164 31.81 2.79 2.99
C GLU A 164 33.00 3.17 2.09
N PRO A 165 33.00 2.85 0.79
CA PRO A 165 33.95 3.46 -0.12
C PRO A 165 33.63 4.95 -0.20
N GLU A 166 34.60 5.78 0.21
CA GLU A 166 34.56 7.25 0.10
C GLU A 166 34.33 7.72 -1.34
#